data_AF-A0A8H9FA40-F1
#
_entry.id   AF-A0A8H9FA40-F1
#
_cell.length_a   1.000
_cell.length_b   1.000
_cell.length_c   1.000
_cell.angle_alpha   90.00
_cell.angle_beta   90.00
_cell.angle_gamma   90.00
#
_symmetry.space_group_name_H-M   'P 1'
#
loop_
_entity.id
_entity.type
_entity.pdbx_description
1 polymer ?
#
loop_
_entity_poly.entity_id
_entity_poly.type
_entity_poly.pdbx_seq_one_letter_code
_entity_poly.pdbx_strand_id
1 'polypeptide(L)'
;MNGTTNYILSQMDEKGLSYAAALKRAQELGFAEADPTNDVTGKDAAYKMILLCQFAFGVHIKLSDFSVQGINHLQGFDLQQAKKLSYTLKLIGIAKKITDQLFIEVAPCLLSNDALMANIKNEIMLCKL
;
A
#
# COMPACT_ATOMS: atom_id res chain seq x y z
N MET A 1 4.19 -1.90 0.89
CA MET A 1 5.49 -2.16 0.19
C MET A 1 5.48 -1.71 -1.27
N ASN A 2 5.30 -0.42 -1.55
CA ASN A 2 5.42 0.12 -2.91
C ASN A 2 5.61 1.65 -2.82
N GLY A 3 6.68 2.18 -3.41
CA GLY A 3 7.06 3.58 -3.25
C GLY A 3 6.13 4.54 -3.99
N THR A 4 5.73 4.16 -5.21
CA THR A 4 4.79 4.90 -6.06
C THR A 4 3.45 5.15 -5.35
N THR A 5 2.84 4.09 -4.82
CA THR A 5 1.55 4.19 -4.11
C THR A 5 1.67 4.97 -2.81
N ASN A 6 2.76 4.81 -2.06
CA ASN A 6 2.96 5.57 -0.83
C ASN A 6 3.15 7.07 -1.12
N TYR A 7 3.86 7.43 -2.20
CA TYR A 7 3.96 8.80 -2.67
C TYR A 7 2.59 9.38 -3.05
N ILE A 8 1.80 8.64 -3.86
CA ILE A 8 0.46 9.07 -4.28
C ILE A 8 -0.43 9.34 -3.06
N LEU A 9 -0.49 8.41 -2.11
CA LEU A 9 -1.30 8.55 -0.90
C LEU A 9 -0.83 9.72 -0.02
N SER A 10 0.48 9.90 0.15
CA SER A 10 1.05 11.05 0.86
C SER A 10 0.67 12.38 0.20
N GLN A 11 0.73 12.45 -1.13
CA GLN A 11 0.36 13.64 -1.88
C GLN A 11 -1.14 13.97 -1.79
N MET A 12 -2.00 12.95 -1.78
CA MET A 12 -3.44 13.13 -1.59
C MET A 12 -3.76 13.57 -0.15
N ASP A 13 -3.10 13.01 0.87
CA ASP A 13 -3.34 13.33 2.28
C ASP A 13 -2.80 14.72 2.70
N GLU A 14 -1.57 15.05 2.31
CA GLU A 14 -0.89 16.25 2.77
C GLU A 14 -1.28 17.48 1.98
N LYS A 15 -1.45 17.33 0.67
CA LYS A 15 -1.72 18.45 -0.25
C LYS A 15 -3.16 18.47 -0.75
N GLY A 16 -4.00 17.53 -0.31
CA GLY A 16 -5.41 17.45 -0.71
C GLY A 16 -5.60 17.20 -2.20
N LEU A 17 -4.61 16.63 -2.90
CA LEU A 17 -4.69 16.36 -4.33
C LEU A 17 -5.69 15.25 -4.62
N SER A 18 -6.34 15.31 -5.78
CA SER A 18 -7.07 14.15 -6.31
C SER A 18 -6.09 13.04 -6.68
N TYR A 19 -6.58 11.79 -6.70
CA TYR A 19 -5.78 10.64 -7.14
C TYR A 19 -5.11 10.88 -8.51
N ALA A 20 -5.86 11.38 -9.48
CA ALA A 20 -5.34 11.66 -10.82
C ALA A 20 -4.23 12.73 -10.81
N ALA A 21 -4.38 13.79 -10.03
CA ALA A 21 -3.36 14.84 -9.91
C ALA A 21 -2.11 14.33 -9.18
N ALA A 22 -2.29 13.53 -8.13
CA ALA A 22 -1.18 12.90 -7.40
C ALA A 22 -0.41 11.90 -8.27
N LEU A 23 -1.12 11.06 -9.04
CA LEU A 23 -0.52 10.13 -10.00
C LEU A 23 0.26 10.87 -11.09
N LYS A 24 -0.34 11.90 -11.70
CA LYS A 24 0.34 12.71 -12.73
C LYS A 24 1.63 13.31 -12.18
N ARG A 25 1.60 13.85 -10.97
CA ARG A 25 2.79 14.40 -10.31
C ARG A 25 3.84 13.33 -10.01
N ALA A 26 3.42 12.12 -9.62
CA ALA A 26 4.32 11.00 -9.44
C ALA A 26 5.04 10.65 -10.75
N GLN A 27 4.33 10.69 -11.89
CA GLN A 27 4.92 10.47 -13.21
C GLN A 27 5.90 11.57 -13.62
N GLU A 28 5.53 12.84 -13.42
CA GLU A 28 6.39 14.01 -13.73
C GLU A 28 7.71 13.98 -12.94
N LEU A 29 7.68 13.46 -11.72
CA LEU A 29 8.85 13.35 -10.85
C LEU A 29 9.61 12.02 -11.00
N GLY A 30 9.16 11.13 -11.89
CA GLY A 30 9.77 9.82 -12.12
C GLY A 30 9.54 8.79 -11.01
N PHE A 31 8.60 9.03 -10.09
CA PHE A 31 8.19 8.04 -9.09
C PHE A 31 7.24 6.98 -9.67
N ALA A 32 6.51 7.30 -10.75
CA ALA A 32 5.60 6.38 -11.43
C ALA A 32 5.97 6.31 -12.92
N GLU A 33 5.88 5.11 -13.50
CA GLU A 33 6.02 4.94 -14.95
C GLU A 33 4.79 5.43 -15.72
N ALA A 34 4.89 5.49 -17.05
CA ALA A 34 3.78 5.85 -17.93
C ALA A 34 2.59 4.89 -17.77
N ASP A 35 2.87 3.59 -17.61
CA ASP A 35 1.91 2.58 -17.18
C ASP A 35 2.16 2.18 -15.71
N PRO A 36 1.45 2.80 -14.75
CA PRO A 36 1.65 2.55 -13.33
C PRO A 36 0.82 1.35 -12.81
N THR A 37 0.24 0.54 -13.71
CA THR A 37 -0.77 -0.47 -13.34
C THR A 37 -0.29 -1.40 -12.23
N ASN A 38 0.92 -1.94 -12.33
CA ASN A 38 1.44 -2.89 -11.34
C ASN A 38 1.60 -2.28 -9.95
N ASP A 39 1.95 -0.99 -9.87
CA ASP A 39 2.04 -0.27 -8.61
C ASP A 39 0.65 -0.01 -8.03
N VAL A 40 -0.22 0.64 -8.80
CA VAL A 40 -1.48 1.18 -8.30
C VAL A 40 -2.53 0.10 -8.03
N THR A 41 -2.44 -1.06 -8.68
CA THR A 41 -3.27 -2.22 -8.37
C THR A 41 -2.69 -3.10 -7.27
N GLY A 42 -1.54 -2.74 -6.70
CA GLY A 42 -0.90 -3.48 -5.60
C GLY A 42 -0.16 -4.76 -6.01
N LYS A 43 0.00 -5.03 -7.32
CA LYS A 43 0.66 -6.26 -7.81
C LYS A 43 2.14 -6.30 -7.46
N ASP A 44 2.85 -5.18 -7.58
CA ASP A 44 4.26 -5.10 -7.16
C ASP A 44 4.42 -5.47 -5.67
N ALA A 45 3.57 -4.91 -4.81
CA ALA A 45 3.57 -5.26 -3.38
C ALA A 45 3.23 -6.74 -3.17
N ALA A 46 2.28 -7.30 -3.93
CA ALA A 46 1.91 -8.71 -3.85
C ALA A 46 3.04 -9.66 -4.28
N TYR A 47 3.78 -9.36 -5.35
CA TYR A 47 4.96 -10.14 -5.73
C TYR A 47 6.04 -10.12 -4.65
N LYS A 48 6.25 -8.97 -4.00
CA LYS A 48 7.16 -8.87 -2.86
C LYS A 48 6.68 -9.71 -1.67
N MET A 49 5.37 -9.75 -1.40
CA MET A 49 4.81 -10.60 -0.35
C MET A 49 5.03 -12.09 -0.62
N ILE A 50 4.92 -12.54 -1.87
CA ILE A 50 5.19 -13.93 -2.26
C ILE A 50 6.62 -14.33 -1.86
N LEU A 51 7.60 -13.50 -2.22
CA LEU A 51 9.00 -13.75 -1.89
C LEU A 51 9.24 -13.70 -0.38
N LEU A 52 8.74 -12.68 0.31
CA LEU A 52 8.92 -12.57 1.76
C LEU A 52 8.29 -13.72 2.53
N CYS A 53 7.11 -14.20 2.13
CA CYS A 53 6.48 -15.33 2.79
C CYS A 53 7.25 -16.64 2.57
N GLN A 54 7.83 -16.82 1.39
CA GLN A 54 8.73 -17.94 1.13
C GLN A 54 9.95 -17.90 2.07
N PHE A 55 10.58 -16.73 2.25
CA PHE A 55 11.72 -16.59 3.14
C PHE A 55 11.35 -16.70 4.63
N ALA A 56 10.23 -16.13 5.05
CA ALA A 56 9.86 -16.03 6.46
C ALA A 56 9.15 -17.29 7.00
N PHE A 57 8.36 -17.97 6.15
CA PHE A 57 7.51 -19.10 6.56
C PHE A 57 7.80 -20.39 5.79
N GLY A 58 8.67 -20.37 4.78
CA GLY A 58 9.00 -21.56 3.98
C GLY A 58 7.87 -22.05 3.09
N VAL A 59 6.90 -21.18 2.75
CA VAL A 59 5.72 -21.54 1.94
C VAL A 59 5.86 -21.08 0.50
N HIS A 60 5.30 -21.84 -0.43
CA HIS A 60 5.14 -21.44 -1.81
C HIS A 60 3.70 -21.01 -2.06
N ILE A 61 3.52 -19.73 -2.39
CA ILE A 61 2.22 -19.11 -2.63
C ILE A 61 2.20 -18.43 -4.00
N LYS A 62 1.01 -18.32 -4.59
CA LYS A 62 0.73 -17.65 -5.86
C LYS A 62 -0.14 -16.43 -5.60
N LEU A 63 -0.21 -15.52 -6.58
CA LEU A 63 -1.10 -14.35 -6.51
C LEU A 63 -2.59 -14.72 -6.32
N SER A 64 -3.01 -15.89 -6.81
CA SER A 64 -4.37 -16.39 -6.65
C SER A 64 -4.71 -16.83 -5.23
N ASP A 65 -3.70 -16.98 -4.37
CA ASP A 65 -3.88 -17.61 -3.05
C ASP A 65 -4.23 -16.59 -1.97
N PHE A 66 -4.21 -15.29 -2.29
CA PHE A 66 -4.50 -14.21 -1.34
C PHE A 66 -5.12 -12.98 -2.01
N SER A 67 -5.73 -12.12 -1.20
CA SER A 67 -6.40 -10.90 -1.66
C SER A 67 -5.38 -9.80 -1.99
N VAL A 68 -5.59 -9.15 -3.14
CA VAL A 68 -4.80 -7.99 -3.58
C VAL A 68 -5.75 -6.88 -4.03
N GLN A 69 -5.72 -5.76 -3.31
CA GLN A 69 -6.45 -4.55 -3.62
C GLN A 69 -5.48 -3.37 -3.71
N GLY A 70 -5.58 -2.62 -4.80
CA GLY A 70 -4.76 -1.44 -5.07
C GLY A 70 -5.27 -0.17 -4.39
N ILE A 71 -4.73 0.98 -4.80
CA ILE A 71 -5.17 2.32 -4.35
C ILE A 71 -6.02 3.06 -5.40
N ASN A 72 -6.13 2.50 -6.61
CA ASN A 72 -6.74 3.13 -7.79
C ASN A 72 -8.24 3.44 -7.68
N HIS A 73 -8.91 2.95 -6.64
CA HIS A 73 -10.32 3.19 -6.36
C HIS A 73 -10.56 4.22 -5.25
N LEU A 74 -9.49 4.67 -4.58
CA LEU A 74 -9.59 5.60 -3.45
C LEU A 74 -9.82 7.04 -3.93
N GLN A 75 -10.62 7.75 -3.15
CA GLN A 75 -10.96 9.14 -3.38
C GLN A 75 -10.34 10.04 -2.31
N GLY A 76 -10.19 11.33 -2.62
CA GLY A 76 -9.73 12.30 -1.62
C GLY A 76 -10.63 12.35 -0.38
N PHE A 77 -11.92 12.05 -0.55
CA PHE A 77 -12.87 11.91 0.56
C PHE A 77 -12.43 10.84 1.58
N ASP A 78 -11.99 9.67 1.13
CA ASP A 78 -11.60 8.56 2.02
C ASP A 78 -10.44 8.98 2.94
N LEU A 79 -9.45 9.67 2.38
CA LEU A 79 -8.28 10.13 3.12
C LEU A 79 -8.65 11.28 4.08
N GLN A 80 -9.52 12.20 3.65
CA GLN A 80 -10.01 13.26 4.53
C GLN A 80 -10.77 12.71 5.74
N GLN A 81 -11.59 11.67 5.53
CA GLN A 81 -12.33 11.02 6.61
C GLN A 81 -11.38 10.26 7.54
N ALA A 82 -10.41 9.52 6.99
CA ALA A 82 -9.36 8.86 7.77
C ALA A 82 -8.64 9.87 8.69
N LYS A 83 -8.22 11.01 8.14
CA LYS A 83 -7.51 12.06 8.86
C LYS A 83 -8.34 12.65 10.00
N LYS A 84 -9.64 12.89 9.80
CA LYS A 84 -10.56 13.38 10.85
C LYS A 84 -10.68 12.40 12.03
N LEU A 85 -10.50 11.10 11.76
CA LEU A 85 -10.54 10.04 12.76
C LEU A 85 -9.15 9.72 13.35
N SER A 86 -8.13 10.53 13.05
CA SER A 86 -6.73 10.31 13.46
C SER A 86 -6.09 9.04 12.88
N TYR A 87 -6.45 8.70 11.65
CA TYR A 87 -5.84 7.62 10.87
C TYR A 87 -5.17 8.14 9.59
N THR A 88 -4.15 7.41 9.16
CA THR A 88 -3.49 7.57 7.86
C THR A 88 -3.75 6.33 7.02
N LEU A 89 -4.11 6.53 5.76
CA LEU A 89 -4.35 5.43 4.83
C LEU A 89 -3.05 5.06 4.10
N LYS A 90 -2.70 3.76 4.08
CA LYS A 90 -1.48 3.22 3.45
C LYS A 90 -1.78 1.91 2.71
N LEU A 91 -1.05 1.62 1.63
CA LEU A 91 -1.05 0.28 1.01
C LEU A 91 -0.11 -0.65 1.78
N ILE A 92 -0.68 -1.60 2.52
CA ILE A 92 0.07 -2.51 3.39
C ILE A 92 0.00 -3.94 2.85
N GLY A 93 1.15 -4.63 2.88
CA GLY A 93 1.22 -6.07 2.75
C GLY A 93 1.37 -6.68 4.15
N ILE A 94 0.43 -7.54 4.53
CA ILE A 94 0.38 -8.22 5.82
C ILE A 94 0.52 -9.71 5.57
N ALA A 95 1.43 -10.36 6.29
CA ALA A 95 1.38 -11.80 6.49
C ALA A 95 1.28 -12.05 8.00
N LYS A 96 0.46 -13.02 8.41
CA LYS A 96 0.32 -13.37 9.82
C LYS A 96 -0.05 -14.84 9.95
N LYS A 97 0.69 -15.58 10.78
CA LYS A 97 0.25 -16.91 11.19
C LYS A 97 -0.95 -16.80 12.12
N ILE A 98 -2.09 -17.35 11.70
CA ILE A 98 -3.31 -17.46 12.49
C ILE A 98 -3.54 -18.95 12.70
N THR A 99 -3.39 -19.40 13.94
CA THR A 99 -3.33 -20.84 14.30
C THR A 99 -2.31 -21.57 13.43
N ASP A 100 -2.74 -22.46 12.55
CA ASP A 100 -1.91 -23.25 11.63
C ASP A 100 -2.04 -22.81 10.16
N GLN A 101 -2.72 -21.68 9.92
CA GLN A 101 -2.86 -21.10 8.60
C GLN A 101 -2.09 -19.78 8.49
N LEU A 102 -1.64 -19.47 7.28
CA LEU A 102 -1.00 -18.19 6.99
C LEU A 102 -2.03 -17.27 6.33
N PHE A 103 -2.37 -16.19 7.03
CA PHE A 103 -3.15 -15.10 6.45
C PHE A 103 -2.23 -14.17 5.69
N ILE A 104 -2.61 -13.82 4.47
CA ILE A 104 -1.85 -12.91 3.62
C ILE A 104 -2.83 -11.96 2.93
N GLU A 105 -2.47 -10.68 2.88
CA GLU A 105 -3.26 -9.68 2.18
C GLU A 105 -2.38 -8.50 1.73
N VAL A 106 -2.71 -7.92 0.58
CA VAL A 106 -2.23 -6.60 0.17
C VAL A 106 -3.44 -5.72 -0.05
N ALA A 107 -3.62 -4.69 0.78
CA ALA A 107 -4.78 -3.81 0.69
C ALA A 107 -4.48 -2.41 1.27
N PRO A 108 -5.27 -1.39 0.90
CA PRO A 108 -5.33 -0.15 1.65
C PRO A 108 -5.78 -0.41 3.09
N CYS A 109 -5.04 0.13 4.06
CA CYS A 109 -5.34 0.00 5.48
C CYS A 109 -5.29 1.36 6.18
N LEU A 110 -6.18 1.55 7.14
CA LEU A 110 -6.12 2.66 8.09
C LEU A 110 -5.13 2.33 9.20
N LEU A 111 -4.12 3.16 9.37
CA LEU A 111 -3.15 3.07 10.46
C LEU A 111 -3.39 4.23 11.41
N SER A 112 -3.51 3.95 12.72
CA SER A 112 -3.57 5.01 13.73
C SER A 112 -2.33 5.90 13.59
N ASN A 113 -2.49 7.21 13.70
CA ASN A 113 -1.38 8.15 13.60
C ASN A 113 -0.30 7.96 14.69
N ASP A 114 -0.65 7.31 15.80
CA ASP A 114 0.28 6.93 16.86
C ASP A 114 1.15 5.71 16.49
N ALA A 115 0.73 4.93 15.49
CA ALA A 115 1.52 3.81 15.01
C ALA A 115 2.75 4.33 14.27
N LEU A 116 3.93 3.79 14.60
CA LEU A 116 5.19 4.11 13.91
C LEU A 116 5.05 4.02 12.38
N MET A 117 4.29 3.02 11.91
CA MET A 117 4.06 2.75 10.50
C MET A 117 3.21 3.83 9.79
N ALA A 118 2.37 4.58 10.50
CA ALA A 118 1.57 5.66 9.91
C ALA A 118 2.46 6.85 9.47
N ASN A 119 3.57 7.08 10.18
CA ASN A 119 4.45 8.23 9.98
C ASN A 119 5.51 8.02 8.88
N ILE A 120 5.51 6.86 8.22
CA ILE A 120 6.41 6.57 7.10
C ILE A 120 5.80 7.15 5.83
N LYS A 121 6.54 8.06 5.19
CA LYS A 121 6.07 8.90 4.08
C LYS A 121 6.88 8.67 2.81
N ASN A 122 6.40 9.22 1.70
CA ASN A 122 7.07 9.21 0.40
C ASN A 122 7.29 7.79 -0.14
N GLU A 123 8.47 7.43 -0.62
CA GLU A 123 8.73 6.13 -1.26
C GLU A 123 9.07 4.98 -0.28
N ILE A 124 9.12 5.27 1.03
CA ILE A 124 9.56 4.30 2.03
C ILE A 124 8.53 3.17 2.20
N MET A 125 9.01 1.92 2.19
CA MET A 125 8.17 0.73 2.17
C MET A 125 8.00 0.11 3.57
N LEU A 126 6.82 -0.45 3.81
CA LEU A 126 6.46 -1.16 5.04
C LEU A 126 5.92 -2.56 4.77
N CYS A 127 6.41 -3.53 5.56
CA CYS A 127 5.92 -4.90 5.65
C CYS A 127 5.88 -5.30 7.14
N LYS A 128 4.83 -6.03 7.53
CA LYS A 128 4.75 -6.69 8.83
C LYS A 128 4.47 -8.17 8.57
N LEU A 129 5.41 -9.01 8.99
CA LEU A 129 5.33 -10.46 8.99
C LEU A 129 4.84 -10.97 10.36
#